data_AF-A0A538KIM1-F1
#
_entry.id   AF-A0A538KIM1-F1
#
_cell.length_a   1.000
_cell.length_b   1.000
_cell.length_c   1.000
_cell.angle_alpha   90.00
_cell.angle_beta   90.00
_cell.angle_gamma   90.00
#
_symmetry.space_group_name_H-M   'P 1'
#
loop_
_entity.id
_entity.type
_entity.pdbx_description
1 polymer ?
#
loop_
_entity_poly.entity_id
_entity_poly.type
_entity_poly.pdbx_seq_one_letter_code
_entity_poly.pdbx_strand_id
1 'polypeptide(L)'
;MKKRLAIALAATLVAAAAIVQPTSAGRPVQLISTGKAVWPARGFVVSLRAGQRIQSSRFSVLENGRPVLGASVVPASAVRGSFGAMLVIDTSNSMRGAPITGAMEAARAFAARRNLNQRLSLLAFNSSNELLLPFTRSQTEIDSALARTPGLAGGTHIYDAVGQAITLIRYAHYQTGAVVLLSDGADTGSSLGLNQVRKLAQSAHVRVFTVGLHSKTFRPATLQQIAEATGGSFSQAATPADLAGIYSQLGLKLSNQYLVRYRSLIEPGRPVHVSISVAGIGRAKAAYATPAPTPVSLEQPLGNKIWKSWITLLVMCVLVAGLIGFGLFVALRPTGSTVRARLSEFVTTAGKNARDPLPSRIFEGTEHSLEQTRWWQGLKEILNLAEVNIPPVQLLVGTLVLALFVAWFMATFVSGPLALLGLAVPLVVRGVILYRVEKRRRAFGDQLPDNLDIVASGLRAGHSLVGGLSLVVQDAGEPSRSEFQRVVADEQLGVPLEDALAVVARRMKSRDVEQVALVSSLQRETGSNSAEVLDRVIEGIRERAGLRRLVRSLTAQGRLSRWVVTFLPVGLLLVISALNPTYMKPLFTHTSGRIMLAVGVIMIVSGSLVIKKIVDIKV
;
A
#
# COMPACT_ATOMS: atom_id res chain seq x y z
N MET A 1 -28.00 -55.93 37.77
CA MET A 1 -28.04 -54.82 38.77
C MET A 1 -26.65 -54.23 39.12
N LYS A 2 -25.57 -54.46 38.36
CA LYS A 2 -24.21 -53.97 38.71
C LYS A 2 -23.75 -52.69 37.98
N LYS A 3 -24.50 -52.18 36.99
CA LYS A 3 -24.16 -50.94 36.25
C LYS A 3 -24.85 -49.66 36.75
N ARG A 4 -25.85 -49.75 37.62
CA ARG A 4 -26.52 -48.57 38.23
C ARG A 4 -25.94 -48.14 39.57
N LEU A 5 -25.14 -49.00 40.23
CA LEU A 5 -24.48 -48.67 41.50
C LEU A 5 -23.19 -47.85 41.32
N ALA A 6 -22.49 -48.01 40.19
CA ALA A 6 -21.25 -47.28 39.91
C ALA A 6 -21.49 -45.80 39.56
N ILE A 7 -22.68 -45.48 39.02
CA ILE A 7 -23.07 -44.09 38.69
C ILE A 7 -23.56 -43.35 39.96
N ALA A 8 -24.12 -44.07 40.94
CA ALA A 8 -24.52 -43.50 42.23
C ALA A 8 -23.32 -43.20 43.16
N LEU A 9 -22.23 -43.99 43.08
CA LEU A 9 -21.02 -43.73 43.86
C LEU A 9 -20.14 -42.59 43.27
N ALA A 10 -20.25 -42.34 41.96
CA ALA A 10 -19.62 -41.17 41.32
C ALA A 10 -20.39 -39.87 41.57
N ALA A 11 -21.70 -39.95 41.88
CA ALA A 11 -22.54 -38.78 42.18
C ALA A 11 -22.47 -38.33 43.66
N THR A 12 -21.93 -39.14 44.56
CA THR A 12 -21.82 -38.83 46.00
C THR A 12 -20.42 -38.38 46.44
N LEU A 13 -19.41 -38.47 45.58
CA LEU A 13 -18.04 -37.95 45.84
C LEU A 13 -17.74 -36.59 45.18
N VAL A 14 -18.72 -36.00 44.49
CA VAL A 14 -18.63 -34.64 43.90
C VAL A 14 -19.36 -33.59 44.74
N ALA A 15 -20.11 -34.00 45.78
CA ALA A 15 -20.88 -33.09 46.64
C ALA A 15 -20.15 -32.63 47.93
N ALA A 16 -18.91 -33.06 48.19
CA ALA A 16 -18.13 -32.67 49.37
C ALA A 16 -16.96 -31.71 49.10
N ALA A 17 -16.85 -31.19 47.87
CA ALA A 17 -15.98 -30.06 47.55
C ALA A 17 -16.82 -28.77 47.38
N ALA A 18 -17.72 -28.53 48.34
CA ALA A 18 -18.15 -27.16 48.61
C ALA A 18 -16.91 -26.42 49.12
N ILE A 19 -16.17 -25.84 48.19
CA ILE A 19 -15.20 -24.79 48.48
C ILE A 19 -15.99 -23.76 49.26
N VAL A 20 -15.81 -23.76 50.58
CA VAL A 20 -16.12 -22.63 51.43
C VAL A 20 -15.36 -21.46 50.81
N GLN A 21 -16.05 -20.69 49.98
CA GLN A 21 -15.53 -19.42 49.53
C GLN A 21 -15.42 -18.59 50.80
N PRO A 22 -14.21 -18.14 51.19
CA PRO A 22 -14.13 -17.23 52.31
C PRO A 22 -14.93 -16.00 51.92
N THR A 23 -16.01 -15.76 52.67
CA THR A 23 -16.75 -14.51 52.67
C THR A 23 -15.74 -13.37 52.64
N SER A 24 -15.86 -12.49 51.66
CA SER A 24 -14.95 -11.37 51.42
C SER A 24 -15.15 -10.24 52.42
N ALA A 25 -15.24 -10.58 53.70
CA ALA A 25 -15.11 -9.64 54.80
C ALA A 25 -13.64 -9.70 55.28
N GLY A 26 -12.82 -8.71 54.91
CA GLY A 26 -11.65 -8.34 55.71
C GLY A 26 -10.23 -8.65 55.21
N ARG A 27 -9.96 -9.03 53.96
CA ARG A 27 -8.56 -9.19 53.49
C ARG A 27 -7.82 -7.84 53.39
N PRO A 28 -6.61 -7.69 53.98
CA PRO A 28 -5.91 -6.40 54.08
C PRO A 28 -5.22 -5.93 52.79
N VAL A 29 -5.03 -6.81 51.80
CA VAL A 29 -4.35 -6.52 50.52
C VAL A 29 -5.10 -7.20 49.37
N GLN A 30 -5.49 -6.42 48.35
CA GLN A 30 -6.10 -6.93 47.10
C GLN A 30 -5.13 -6.74 45.92
N LEU A 31 -5.02 -7.75 45.04
CA LEU A 31 -4.14 -7.76 43.87
C LEU A 31 -4.95 -7.82 42.58
N ILE A 32 -4.68 -6.92 41.63
CA ILE A 32 -5.35 -6.90 40.31
C ILE A 32 -4.29 -6.74 39.22
N SER A 33 -4.31 -7.59 38.19
CA SER A 33 -3.39 -7.51 37.04
C SER A 33 -3.68 -6.28 36.17
N THR A 34 -2.66 -5.64 35.60
CA THR A 34 -2.79 -4.54 34.63
C THR A 34 -2.54 -5.05 33.21
N GLY A 35 -3.58 -5.26 32.43
CA GLY A 35 -3.53 -5.91 31.12
C GLY A 35 -3.13 -5.03 29.95
N LYS A 36 -2.57 -3.83 30.18
CA LYS A 36 -1.89 -3.04 29.14
C LYS A 36 -0.39 -3.29 29.03
N ALA A 37 0.15 -4.17 29.87
CA ALA A 37 1.56 -4.52 29.77
C ALA A 37 1.75 -5.51 28.62
N VAL A 38 2.33 -5.02 27.51
CA VAL A 38 2.77 -5.87 26.39
C VAL A 38 3.78 -6.86 26.94
N TRP A 39 3.53 -8.15 26.73
CA TRP A 39 4.47 -9.20 27.13
C TRP A 39 5.88 -8.84 26.63
N PRO A 40 6.93 -8.90 27.47
CA PRO A 40 7.03 -9.55 28.79
C PRO A 40 6.74 -8.67 30.02
N ALA A 41 6.27 -7.44 29.84
CA ALA A 41 5.96 -6.57 30.97
C ALA A 41 4.69 -7.04 31.71
N ARG A 42 4.68 -6.87 33.03
CA ARG A 42 3.55 -7.11 33.94
C ARG A 42 3.37 -5.95 34.89
N GLY A 43 2.13 -5.69 35.26
CA GLY A 43 1.82 -4.77 36.33
C GLY A 43 0.66 -5.28 37.18
N PHE A 44 0.67 -4.87 38.44
CA PHE A 44 -0.33 -5.22 39.43
C PHE A 44 -0.69 -3.99 40.27
N VAL A 45 -1.97 -3.79 40.52
CA VAL A 45 -2.44 -2.78 41.47
C VAL A 45 -2.63 -3.44 42.83
N VAL A 46 -1.97 -2.88 43.83
CA VAL A 46 -2.07 -3.29 45.23
C VAL A 46 -2.83 -2.21 45.99
N SER A 47 -3.97 -2.56 46.57
CA SER A 47 -4.73 -1.64 47.44
C SER A 47 -4.43 -1.93 48.91
N LEU A 48 -4.02 -0.90 49.66
CA LEU A 48 -3.81 -0.95 51.11
C LEU A 48 -4.98 -0.30 51.86
N ARG A 49 -5.14 -0.60 53.16
CA ARG A 49 -6.15 0.07 54.01
C ARG A 49 -5.87 1.58 54.12
N ALA A 50 -6.93 2.37 54.36
CA ALA A 50 -6.84 3.83 54.44
C ALA A 50 -5.86 4.29 55.53
N GLY A 51 -5.04 5.32 55.22
CA GLY A 51 -4.13 5.97 56.17
C GLY A 51 -2.67 5.49 56.21
N GLN A 52 -2.30 4.38 55.56
CA GLN A 52 -0.92 3.86 55.59
C GLN A 52 -0.15 4.16 54.29
N ARG A 53 0.76 5.14 54.32
CA ARG A 53 1.78 5.31 53.28
C ARG A 53 2.99 4.44 53.61
N ILE A 54 3.27 3.48 52.74
CA ILE A 54 4.42 2.58 52.87
C ILE A 54 5.47 2.91 51.81
N GLN A 55 6.74 2.87 52.21
CA GLN A 55 7.87 3.00 51.30
C GLN A 55 7.93 1.79 50.35
N SER A 56 8.20 2.05 49.07
CA SER A 56 8.26 1.04 48.00
C SER A 56 9.21 -0.13 48.31
N SER A 57 10.23 0.07 49.15
CA SER A 57 11.19 -0.95 49.60
C SER A 57 10.61 -2.06 50.48
N ARG A 58 9.42 -1.86 51.08
CA ARG A 58 8.76 -2.88 51.92
C ARG A 58 7.90 -3.86 51.13
N PHE A 59 7.86 -3.74 49.80
CA PHE A 59 7.18 -4.66 48.90
C PHE A 59 8.16 -5.73 48.41
N SER A 60 7.78 -7.00 48.57
CA SER A 60 8.49 -8.12 47.98
C SER A 60 7.58 -8.83 46.99
N VAL A 61 8.07 -9.01 45.76
CA VAL A 61 7.35 -9.62 44.64
C VAL A 61 8.03 -10.95 44.33
N LEU A 62 7.27 -12.03 44.47
CA LEU A 62 7.70 -13.38 44.10
C LEU A 62 6.89 -13.85 42.90
N GLU A 63 7.56 -14.35 41.87
CA GLU A 63 6.98 -15.03 40.72
C GLU A 63 7.35 -16.52 40.78
N ASN A 64 6.34 -17.39 40.87
CA ASN A 64 6.52 -18.85 41.07
C ASN A 64 7.47 -19.20 42.24
N GLY A 65 7.41 -18.42 43.33
CA GLY A 65 8.25 -18.60 44.52
C GLY A 65 9.66 -18.00 44.42
N ARG A 66 10.06 -17.44 43.27
CA ARG A 66 11.37 -16.78 43.08
C ARG A 66 11.23 -15.26 43.14
N PRO A 67 12.19 -14.53 43.76
CA PRO A 67 12.15 -13.07 43.80
C PRO A 67 12.31 -12.48 42.40
N VAL A 68 11.49 -11.50 42.07
CA VAL A 68 11.56 -10.79 40.79
C VAL A 68 12.55 -9.63 40.90
N LEU A 69 13.58 -9.64 40.06
CA LEU A 69 14.56 -8.56 39.98
C LEU A 69 13.99 -7.37 39.18
N GLY A 70 14.14 -6.15 39.69
CA GLY A 70 13.71 -4.93 39.01
C GLY A 70 12.21 -4.61 39.09
N ALA A 71 11.50 -5.11 40.11
CA ALA A 71 10.12 -4.71 40.36
C ALA A 71 10.06 -3.23 40.78
N SER A 72 9.40 -2.40 39.97
CA SER A 72 9.15 -0.99 40.27
C SER A 72 7.82 -0.84 40.99
N VAL A 73 7.83 -0.31 42.21
CA VAL A 73 6.62 -0.03 42.98
C VAL A 73 6.48 1.47 43.13
N VAL A 74 5.42 2.02 42.54
CA VAL A 74 5.15 3.46 42.54
C VAL A 74 3.74 3.71 43.05
N PRO A 75 3.49 4.72 43.89
CA PRO A 75 2.12 5.13 44.21
C PRO A 75 1.35 5.41 42.92
N ALA A 76 0.15 4.86 42.78
CA ALA A 76 -0.67 5.04 41.58
C ALA A 76 -0.95 6.53 41.29
N SER A 77 -0.95 7.35 42.34
CA SER A 77 -1.07 8.82 42.31
C SER A 77 0.15 9.57 41.77
N ALA A 78 1.35 8.96 41.79
CA ALA A 78 2.59 9.59 41.33
C ALA A 78 2.85 9.38 39.83
N VAL A 79 2.15 8.45 39.18
CA VAL A 79 2.33 8.16 37.75
C VAL A 79 1.38 9.05 36.93
N ARG A 80 1.93 10.02 36.19
CA ARG A 80 1.11 10.91 35.33
C ARG A 80 0.41 10.11 34.22
N GLY A 81 -0.90 10.28 34.10
CA GLY A 81 -1.70 9.70 33.01
C GLY A 81 -2.02 8.21 33.15
N SER A 82 -1.74 7.59 34.30
CA SER A 82 -2.05 6.17 34.54
C SER A 82 -3.48 5.94 35.05
N PHE A 83 -4.09 6.93 35.72
CA PHE A 83 -5.36 6.76 36.43
C PHE A 83 -6.41 7.83 36.04
N GLY A 84 -7.60 7.37 35.65
CA GLY A 84 -8.78 8.22 35.40
C GLY A 84 -9.96 7.83 36.29
N ALA A 85 -10.67 8.81 36.84
CA ALA A 85 -11.90 8.61 37.59
C ALA A 85 -13.09 9.19 36.81
N MET A 86 -14.20 8.44 36.74
CA MET A 86 -15.44 8.91 36.12
C MET A 86 -16.59 8.79 37.11
N LEU A 87 -17.28 9.90 37.33
CA LEU A 87 -18.53 9.96 38.08
C LEU A 87 -19.68 9.68 37.09
N VAL A 88 -20.57 8.76 37.47
CA VAL A 88 -21.74 8.39 36.68
C VAL A 88 -22.96 8.62 37.56
N ILE A 89 -23.76 9.62 37.21
CA ILE A 89 -24.90 10.09 38.02
C ILE A 89 -26.21 9.71 37.31
N ASP A 90 -27.07 9.02 38.04
CA ASP A 90 -28.44 8.72 37.61
C ASP A 90 -29.29 9.98 37.62
N THR A 91 -29.89 10.29 36.48
CA THR A 91 -30.80 11.42 36.27
C THR A 91 -32.19 10.95 35.85
N SER A 92 -32.58 9.75 36.28
CA SER A 92 -33.93 9.23 36.07
C SER A 92 -34.97 9.94 36.95
N ASN A 93 -36.24 9.86 36.57
CA ASN A 93 -37.35 10.48 37.29
C ASN A 93 -37.48 10.05 38.77
N SER A 94 -36.99 8.86 39.14
CA SER A 94 -36.99 8.39 40.53
C SER A 94 -35.98 9.11 41.43
N MET A 95 -35.01 9.80 40.83
CA MET A 95 -34.00 10.61 41.53
C MET A 95 -34.50 12.01 41.92
N ARG A 96 -35.74 12.37 41.57
CA ARG A 96 -36.31 13.71 41.81
C ARG A 96 -36.36 14.05 43.30
N GLY A 97 -35.91 15.26 43.63
CA GLY A 97 -35.91 15.78 45.00
C GLY A 97 -34.60 15.52 45.72
N ALA A 98 -34.67 14.99 46.95
CA ALA A 98 -33.48 14.78 47.79
C ALA A 98 -32.39 13.87 47.19
N PRO A 99 -32.71 12.78 46.45
CA PRO A 99 -31.67 11.89 45.91
C PRO A 99 -30.71 12.56 44.94
N ILE A 100 -31.19 13.31 43.94
CA ILE A 100 -30.32 14.00 42.98
C ILE A 100 -29.50 15.12 43.63
N THR A 101 -30.09 15.86 44.57
CA THR A 101 -29.35 16.89 45.33
C THR A 101 -28.21 16.26 46.12
N GLY A 102 -28.49 15.17 46.84
CA GLY A 102 -27.47 14.41 47.54
C GLY A 102 -26.40 13.86 46.61
N ALA A 103 -26.77 13.33 45.44
CA ALA A 103 -25.83 12.85 44.42
C ALA A 103 -24.86 13.94 43.96
N MET A 104 -25.35 15.15 43.70
CA MET A 104 -24.54 16.29 43.27
C MET A 104 -23.64 16.82 44.38
N GLU A 105 -24.13 16.90 45.63
CA GLU A 105 -23.31 17.26 46.80
C GLU A 105 -22.17 16.25 47.02
N ALA A 106 -22.49 14.97 46.87
CA ALA A 106 -21.53 13.89 47.00
C ALA A 106 -20.45 13.93 45.90
N ALA A 107 -20.86 14.20 44.66
CA ALA A 107 -19.96 14.40 43.55
C ALA A 107 -19.02 15.60 43.77
N ARG A 108 -19.51 16.71 44.33
CA ARG A 108 -18.70 17.87 44.74
C ARG A 108 -17.71 17.50 45.85
N ALA A 109 -18.14 16.77 46.88
CA ALA A 109 -17.26 16.32 47.96
C ALA A 109 -16.13 15.41 47.46
N PHE A 110 -16.44 14.50 46.53
CA PHE A 110 -15.43 13.67 45.87
C PHE A 110 -14.45 14.50 45.06
N ALA A 111 -14.95 15.43 44.24
CA ALA A 111 -14.12 16.30 43.43
C ALA A 111 -13.18 17.12 44.33
N ALA A 112 -13.64 17.69 45.44
CA ALA A 112 -12.82 18.49 46.35
C ALA A 112 -11.69 17.69 47.03
N ARG A 113 -11.91 16.40 47.34
CA ARG A 113 -10.93 15.54 48.04
C ARG A 113 -10.06 14.69 47.10
N ARG A 114 -10.25 14.82 45.78
CA ARG A 114 -9.47 14.04 44.80
C ARG A 114 -8.02 14.48 44.77
N ASN A 115 -7.15 13.63 44.22
CA ASN A 115 -5.77 14.03 43.97
C ASN A 115 -5.71 14.96 42.74
N LEU A 116 -5.06 16.13 42.86
CA LEU A 116 -4.96 17.14 41.79
C LEU A 116 -4.31 16.64 40.49
N ASN A 117 -3.53 15.56 40.54
CA ASN A 117 -2.94 14.95 39.34
C ASN A 117 -3.89 14.01 38.57
N GLN A 118 -5.01 13.62 39.19
CA GLN A 118 -6.02 12.74 38.60
C GLN A 118 -6.97 13.52 37.68
N ARG A 119 -7.32 12.90 36.56
CA ARG A 119 -8.35 13.44 35.66
C ARG A 119 -9.72 12.92 36.06
N LEU A 120 -10.68 13.82 36.13
CA LEU A 120 -12.08 13.53 36.45
C LEU A 120 -12.95 13.75 35.21
N SER A 121 -13.97 12.92 35.05
CA SER A 121 -15.01 13.07 34.04
C SER A 121 -16.37 12.81 34.68
N LEU A 122 -17.42 13.40 34.11
CA LEU A 122 -18.79 13.32 34.61
C LEU A 122 -19.73 12.87 33.49
N LEU A 123 -20.47 11.79 33.74
CA LEU A 123 -21.50 11.22 32.88
C LEU A 123 -22.84 11.25 33.63
N ALA A 124 -23.89 11.76 33.01
CA ALA A 124 -25.25 11.63 33.48
C ALA A 124 -25.99 10.58 32.64
N PHE A 125 -26.93 9.85 33.24
CA PHE A 125 -27.67 8.84 32.50
C PHE A 125 -29.12 8.67 32.94
N ASN A 126 -29.96 8.29 31.99
CA ASN A 126 -31.36 7.89 32.16
C ASN A 126 -31.67 6.75 31.16
N SER A 127 -32.56 6.95 30.17
CA SER A 127 -32.66 6.11 28.96
C SER A 127 -31.56 6.40 27.92
N SER A 128 -30.88 7.54 28.05
CA SER A 128 -29.72 7.93 27.25
C SER A 128 -28.58 8.40 28.15
N ASN A 129 -27.36 8.39 27.63
CA ASN A 129 -26.16 8.76 28.38
C ASN A 129 -25.61 10.08 27.84
N GLU A 130 -25.40 11.05 28.72
CA GLU A 130 -24.90 12.38 28.38
C GLU A 130 -23.56 12.64 29.07
N LEU A 131 -22.52 12.95 28.29
CA LEU A 131 -21.20 13.30 28.83
C LEU A 131 -21.16 14.79 29.18
N LEU A 132 -21.34 15.10 30.46
CA LEU A 132 -21.38 16.47 30.96
C LEU A 132 -20.00 17.10 31.10
N LEU A 133 -18.97 16.28 31.36
CA LEU A 133 -17.60 16.75 31.50
C LEU A 133 -16.62 15.72 30.91
N PRO A 134 -15.85 16.05 29.85
CA PRO A 134 -14.76 15.22 29.38
C PRO A 134 -13.63 15.15 30.42
N PHE A 135 -12.72 14.17 30.29
CA PHE A 135 -11.61 14.01 31.24
C PHE A 135 -10.72 15.26 31.33
N THR A 136 -10.81 15.98 32.45
CA THR A 136 -10.04 17.20 32.71
C THR A 136 -9.31 17.14 34.05
N ARG A 137 -8.27 17.97 34.19
CA ARG A 137 -7.62 18.27 35.47
C ARG A 137 -8.09 19.60 36.06
N SER A 138 -8.72 20.44 35.23
CA SER A 138 -9.08 21.80 35.58
C SER A 138 -10.12 21.79 36.69
N GLN A 139 -9.75 22.33 37.85
CA GLN A 139 -10.66 22.45 39.00
C GLN A 139 -11.86 23.33 38.64
N THR A 140 -11.64 24.42 37.89
CA THR A 140 -12.69 25.37 37.51
C THR A 140 -13.72 24.73 36.57
N GLU A 141 -13.30 23.90 35.62
CA GLU A 141 -14.21 23.16 34.73
C GLU A 141 -15.03 22.12 35.51
N ILE A 142 -14.39 21.42 36.45
CA ILE A 142 -15.05 20.43 37.30
C ILE A 142 -16.11 21.10 38.19
N ASP A 143 -15.75 22.21 38.83
CA ASP A 143 -16.66 22.93 39.72
C ASP A 143 -17.83 23.53 38.92
N SER A 144 -17.56 24.04 37.71
CA SER A 144 -18.60 24.56 36.80
C SER A 144 -19.57 23.49 36.31
N ALA A 145 -19.06 22.28 36.03
CA ALA A 145 -19.89 21.14 35.63
C ALA A 145 -20.74 20.62 36.81
N LEU A 146 -20.18 20.59 38.02
CA LEU A 146 -20.88 20.14 39.22
C LEU A 146 -21.80 21.21 39.84
N ALA A 147 -21.67 22.48 39.44
CA ALA A 147 -22.55 23.57 39.88
C ALA A 147 -23.98 23.41 39.36
N ARG A 148 -24.15 22.81 38.16
CA ARG A 148 -25.44 22.64 37.50
C ARG A 148 -25.98 21.23 37.69
N THR A 149 -27.22 21.12 38.14
CA THR A 149 -27.92 19.83 38.22
C THR A 149 -28.48 19.48 36.84
N PRO A 150 -28.20 18.27 36.29
CA PRO A 150 -28.72 17.87 34.99
C PRO A 150 -30.24 17.70 34.99
N GLY A 151 -30.86 17.80 33.82
CA GLY A 151 -32.29 17.54 33.65
C GLY A 151 -32.65 16.09 33.95
N LEU A 152 -33.81 15.87 34.59
CA LEU A 152 -34.31 14.53 34.88
C LEU A 152 -35.18 14.02 33.72
N ALA A 153 -35.01 12.76 33.33
CA ALA A 153 -35.80 12.12 32.27
C ALA A 153 -36.25 10.69 32.64
N GLY A 154 -37.02 10.05 31.76
CA GLY A 154 -37.47 8.67 31.95
C GLY A 154 -36.40 7.63 31.57
N GLY A 155 -36.50 6.45 32.19
CA GLY A 155 -35.61 5.30 31.95
C GLY A 155 -34.36 5.32 32.82
N THR A 156 -33.84 4.13 33.12
CA THR A 156 -32.68 3.93 33.99
C THR A 156 -31.82 2.81 33.41
N HIS A 157 -30.92 3.15 32.47
CA HIS A 157 -30.05 2.21 31.76
C HIS A 157 -28.67 2.15 32.42
N ILE A 158 -28.60 1.51 33.59
CA ILE A 158 -27.41 1.44 34.44
C ILE A 158 -26.27 0.71 33.74
N TYR A 159 -26.53 -0.44 33.13
CA TYR A 159 -25.48 -1.24 32.49
C TYR A 159 -24.91 -0.54 31.25
N ASP A 160 -25.74 0.14 30.47
CA ASP A 160 -25.30 0.92 29.31
C ASP A 160 -24.42 2.11 29.74
N ALA A 161 -24.83 2.84 30.78
CA ALA A 161 -24.07 3.95 31.35
C ALA A 161 -22.70 3.50 31.88
N VAL A 162 -22.66 2.41 32.65
CA VAL A 162 -21.40 1.83 33.16
C VAL A 162 -20.54 1.31 32.01
N GLY A 163 -21.13 0.65 31.02
CA GLY A 163 -20.42 0.16 29.83
C GLY A 163 -19.78 1.28 29.01
N GLN A 164 -20.49 2.39 28.81
CA GLN A 164 -19.95 3.57 28.14
C GLN A 164 -18.86 4.24 28.98
N ALA A 165 -19.05 4.36 30.29
CA ALA A 165 -18.05 4.92 31.19
C ALA A 165 -16.71 4.16 31.13
N ILE A 166 -16.77 2.82 31.17
CA ILE A 166 -15.60 1.95 31.02
C ILE A 166 -14.95 2.15 29.64
N THR A 167 -15.76 2.27 28.59
CA THR A 167 -15.29 2.45 27.21
C THR A 167 -14.58 3.80 27.03
N LEU A 168 -15.13 4.88 27.59
CA LEU A 168 -14.51 6.21 27.58
C LEU A 168 -13.18 6.23 28.33
N ILE A 169 -13.08 5.57 29.49
CA ILE A 169 -11.81 5.39 30.20
C ILE A 169 -10.79 4.65 29.33
N ARG A 170 -11.24 3.62 28.59
CA ARG A 170 -10.38 2.85 27.68
C ARG A 170 -9.83 3.70 26.53
N TYR A 171 -10.69 4.49 25.89
CA TYR A 171 -10.33 5.39 24.77
C TYR A 171 -9.41 6.52 25.20
N ALA A 172 -9.54 7.01 26.43
CA ALA A 172 -8.61 7.99 26.99
C ALA A 172 -7.22 7.40 27.35
N HIS A 173 -6.97 6.15 26.96
CA HIS A 173 -5.70 5.42 27.10
C HIS A 173 -5.18 5.22 28.54
N TYR A 174 -5.99 5.42 29.58
CA TYR A 174 -5.60 5.20 30.98
C TYR A 174 -5.23 3.74 31.28
N GLN A 175 -4.25 3.52 32.16
CA GLN A 175 -3.76 2.18 32.54
C GLN A 175 -4.64 1.50 33.58
N THR A 176 -5.35 2.28 34.40
CA THR A 176 -6.32 1.83 35.39
C THR A 176 -7.38 2.92 35.55
N GLY A 177 -8.62 2.55 35.90
CA GLY A 177 -9.67 3.53 36.15
C GLY A 177 -10.61 3.15 37.27
N ALA A 178 -11.34 4.14 37.77
CA ALA A 178 -12.46 3.95 38.69
C ALA A 178 -13.70 4.62 38.13
N VAL A 179 -14.80 3.88 38.10
CA VAL A 179 -16.14 4.42 37.85
C VAL A 179 -16.84 4.49 39.19
N VAL A 180 -17.43 5.63 39.52
CA VAL A 180 -18.29 5.77 40.69
C VAL A 180 -19.71 6.07 40.22
N LEU A 181 -20.59 5.09 40.37
CA LEU A 181 -21.99 5.12 39.97
C LEU A 181 -22.87 5.56 41.16
N LEU A 182 -23.71 6.56 40.96
CA LEU A 182 -24.72 7.00 41.91
C LEU A 182 -26.10 6.75 41.32
N SER A 183 -26.92 5.94 41.98
CA SER A 183 -28.25 5.56 41.49
C SER A 183 -29.13 5.04 42.64
N ASP A 184 -30.43 4.98 42.42
CA ASP A 184 -31.36 4.27 43.31
C ASP A 184 -31.54 2.77 42.93
N GLY A 185 -30.85 2.30 41.88
CA GLY A 185 -30.48 0.90 41.66
C GLY A 185 -31.45 0.03 40.84
N ALA A 186 -32.49 0.61 40.25
CA ALA A 186 -33.39 -0.10 39.35
C ALA A 186 -32.95 0.05 37.89
N ASP A 187 -32.38 -1.00 37.27
CA ASP A 187 -32.19 -1.02 35.82
C ASP A 187 -33.50 -1.38 35.10
N THR A 188 -33.88 -0.62 34.08
CA THR A 188 -35.23 -0.73 33.44
C THR A 188 -35.20 -0.91 31.93
N GLY A 189 -34.04 -0.93 31.28
CA GLY A 189 -33.97 -1.01 29.82
C GLY A 189 -32.57 -1.06 29.21
N SER A 190 -31.53 -1.40 29.98
CA SER A 190 -30.19 -1.49 29.41
C SER A 190 -30.11 -2.56 28.32
N SER A 191 -29.41 -2.24 27.23
CA SER A 191 -29.04 -3.21 26.20
C SER A 191 -27.93 -4.17 26.65
N LEU A 192 -27.04 -3.69 27.53
CA LEU A 192 -25.96 -4.47 28.12
C LEU A 192 -26.43 -5.25 29.36
N GLY A 193 -25.85 -6.43 29.56
CA GLY A 193 -26.03 -7.23 30.78
C GLY A 193 -24.81 -7.22 31.72
N LEU A 194 -25.03 -7.65 32.97
CA LEU A 194 -23.98 -7.74 34.01
C LEU A 194 -22.71 -8.49 33.53
N ASN A 195 -22.88 -9.60 32.81
CA ASN A 195 -21.76 -10.39 32.30
C ASN A 195 -20.90 -9.63 31.28
N GLN A 196 -21.51 -8.78 30.45
CA GLN A 196 -20.80 -7.96 29.47
C GLN A 196 -20.08 -6.81 30.17
N VAL A 197 -20.75 -6.12 31.11
CA VAL A 197 -20.13 -5.08 31.93
C VAL A 197 -18.94 -5.63 32.72
N ARG A 198 -19.04 -6.84 33.29
CA ARG A 198 -17.92 -7.52 33.94
C ARG A 198 -16.74 -7.74 32.99
N LYS A 199 -16.98 -8.24 31.77
CA LYS A 199 -15.92 -8.45 30.76
C LYS A 199 -15.27 -7.13 30.33
N LEU A 200 -16.08 -6.08 30.12
CA LEU A 200 -15.60 -4.73 29.79
C LEU A 200 -14.73 -4.18 30.92
N ALA A 201 -15.20 -4.22 32.17
CA ALA A 201 -14.47 -3.76 33.35
C ALA A 201 -13.15 -4.51 33.54
N GLN A 202 -13.16 -5.84 33.41
CA GLN A 202 -11.96 -6.69 33.51
C GLN A 202 -10.94 -6.37 32.41
N SER A 203 -11.38 -6.25 31.15
CA SER A 203 -10.49 -5.95 30.02
C SER A 203 -9.92 -4.52 30.07
N ALA A 204 -10.69 -3.56 30.60
CA ALA A 204 -10.27 -2.17 30.74
C ALA A 204 -9.54 -1.88 32.06
N HIS A 205 -9.47 -2.84 32.99
CA HIS A 205 -8.91 -2.67 34.35
C HIS A 205 -9.59 -1.54 35.12
N VAL A 206 -10.91 -1.50 35.03
CA VAL A 206 -11.77 -0.49 35.68
C VAL A 206 -12.55 -1.15 36.79
N ARG A 207 -12.54 -0.55 37.98
CA ARG A 207 -13.42 -0.96 39.09
C ARG A 207 -14.62 -0.04 39.15
N VAL A 208 -15.79 -0.61 39.39
CA VAL A 208 -17.04 0.14 39.54
C VAL A 208 -17.42 0.17 41.00
N PHE A 209 -17.39 1.35 41.60
CA PHE A 209 -17.91 1.62 42.92
C PHE A 209 -19.33 2.13 42.77
N THR A 210 -20.26 1.58 43.54
CA THR A 210 -21.68 1.93 43.41
C THR A 210 -22.17 2.50 44.72
N VAL A 211 -22.85 3.63 44.64
CA VAL A 211 -23.45 4.34 45.77
C VAL A 211 -24.96 4.33 45.58
N GLY A 212 -25.64 3.60 46.46
CA GLY A 212 -27.10 3.52 46.49
C GLY A 212 -27.71 4.69 47.24
N LEU A 213 -28.59 5.43 46.57
CA LEU A 213 -29.33 6.57 47.16
C LEU A 213 -30.75 6.14 47.50
N HIS A 214 -31.17 6.35 48.75
CA HIS A 214 -32.50 5.95 49.17
C HIS A 214 -33.59 6.79 48.48
N SER A 215 -34.48 6.11 47.76
CA SER A 215 -35.67 6.65 47.10
C SER A 215 -36.87 5.77 47.42
N LYS A 216 -38.08 6.22 47.08
CA LYS A 216 -39.31 5.41 47.24
C LYS A 216 -39.26 4.10 46.44
N THR A 217 -38.38 4.01 45.44
CA THR A 217 -38.23 2.89 44.51
C THR A 217 -36.86 2.22 44.60
N PHE A 218 -36.12 2.43 45.70
CA PHE A 218 -34.75 1.96 45.87
C PHE A 218 -34.62 0.43 45.75
N ARG A 219 -33.71 -0.03 44.87
CA ARG A 219 -33.41 -1.45 44.64
C ARG A 219 -31.89 -1.69 44.62
N PRO A 220 -31.26 -2.14 45.72
CA PRO A 220 -29.80 -2.20 45.81
C PRO A 220 -29.17 -3.36 45.02
N ALA A 221 -29.95 -4.37 44.62
CA ALA A 221 -29.41 -5.64 44.11
C ALA A 221 -28.53 -5.44 42.86
N THR A 222 -28.96 -4.63 41.89
CA THR A 222 -28.21 -4.32 40.67
C THR A 222 -26.87 -3.66 40.98
N LEU A 223 -26.87 -2.71 41.91
CA LEU A 223 -25.66 -1.97 42.31
C LEU A 223 -24.67 -2.88 43.02
N GLN A 224 -25.14 -3.73 43.93
CA GLN A 224 -24.32 -4.73 44.61
C GLN A 224 -23.67 -5.69 43.61
N GLN A 225 -24.45 -6.24 42.68
CA GLN A 225 -23.96 -7.15 41.65
C GLN A 225 -22.89 -6.51 40.76
N ILE A 226 -23.08 -5.25 40.33
CA ILE A 226 -22.09 -4.52 39.52
C ILE A 226 -20.80 -4.29 40.32
N ALA A 227 -20.90 -3.84 41.56
CA ALA A 227 -19.72 -3.58 42.39
C ALA A 227 -18.92 -4.87 42.64
N GLU A 228 -19.59 -5.95 43.02
CA GLU A 228 -18.95 -7.25 43.28
C GLU A 228 -18.34 -7.84 42.02
N ALA A 229 -19.08 -7.84 40.90
CA ALA A 229 -18.61 -8.42 39.64
C ALA A 229 -17.38 -7.70 39.06
N THR A 230 -17.23 -6.40 39.35
CA THR A 230 -16.12 -5.58 38.84
C THR A 230 -14.99 -5.38 39.84
N GLY A 231 -15.10 -5.95 41.06
CA GLY A 231 -14.09 -5.82 42.11
C GLY A 231 -14.06 -4.45 42.79
N GLY A 232 -15.16 -3.70 42.73
CA GLY A 232 -15.39 -2.48 43.51
C GLY A 232 -16.07 -2.77 44.85
N SER A 233 -16.71 -1.75 45.43
CA SER A 233 -17.49 -1.89 46.66
C SER A 233 -18.81 -1.13 46.56
N PHE A 234 -19.88 -1.76 47.04
CA PHE A 234 -21.17 -1.13 47.23
C PHE A 234 -21.19 -0.33 48.54
N SER A 235 -21.81 0.84 48.52
CA SER A 235 -22.07 1.65 49.70
C SER A 235 -23.47 2.24 49.59
N GLN A 236 -24.18 2.36 50.70
CA GLN A 236 -25.53 2.89 50.74
C GLN A 236 -25.53 4.14 51.60
N ALA A 237 -26.24 5.18 51.13
CA ALA A 237 -26.45 6.40 51.90
C ALA A 237 -27.95 6.55 52.19
N ALA A 238 -28.29 6.72 53.46
CA ALA A 238 -29.64 7.05 53.89
C ALA A 238 -29.88 8.56 53.86
N THR A 239 -28.83 9.35 54.09
CA THR A 239 -28.86 10.81 54.09
C THR A 239 -27.78 11.41 53.17
N PRO A 240 -27.98 12.64 52.67
CA PRO A 240 -26.93 13.37 51.93
C PRO A 240 -25.60 13.51 52.70
N ALA A 241 -25.65 13.58 54.03
CA ALA A 241 -24.46 13.68 54.88
C ALA A 241 -23.60 12.39 54.88
N ASP A 242 -24.23 11.21 54.80
CA ASP A 242 -23.54 9.92 54.72
C ASP A 242 -22.68 9.81 53.45
N LEU A 243 -23.11 10.47 52.38
CA LEU A 243 -22.41 10.46 51.10
C LEU A 243 -21.02 11.10 51.20
N ALA A 244 -20.90 12.24 51.89
CA ALA A 244 -19.60 12.90 52.08
C ALA A 244 -18.59 11.97 52.80
N GLY A 245 -19.06 11.18 53.76
CA GLY A 245 -18.27 10.15 54.45
C GLY A 245 -17.83 9.00 53.53
N ILE A 246 -18.76 8.46 52.75
CA ILE A 246 -18.50 7.38 51.78
C ILE A 246 -17.47 7.82 50.75
N TYR A 247 -17.59 9.03 50.20
CA TYR A 247 -16.65 9.55 49.21
C TYR A 247 -15.27 9.87 49.78
N SER A 248 -15.20 10.25 51.06
CA SER A 248 -13.93 10.40 51.77
C SER A 248 -13.21 9.07 51.90
N GLN A 249 -13.94 8.00 52.21
CA GLN A 249 -13.38 6.65 52.25
C GLN A 249 -12.99 6.13 50.87
N LEU A 250 -13.78 6.41 49.83
CA LEU A 250 -13.46 6.06 48.44
C LEU A 250 -12.21 6.82 47.94
N GLY A 251 -12.11 8.12 48.21
CA GLY A 251 -10.93 8.94 47.90
C GLY A 251 -9.66 8.43 48.59
N LEU A 252 -9.76 7.99 49.85
CA LEU A 252 -8.66 7.34 50.57
C LEU A 252 -8.30 5.96 49.99
N LYS A 253 -9.29 5.14 49.61
CA LYS A 253 -9.07 3.83 48.96
C LYS A 253 -8.43 3.95 47.57
N LEU A 254 -8.73 5.02 46.84
CA LEU A 254 -8.14 5.29 45.52
C LEU A 254 -6.77 5.97 45.62
N SER A 255 -6.48 6.70 46.70
CA SER A 255 -5.17 7.33 46.91
C SER A 255 -4.11 6.39 47.50
N ASN A 256 -4.52 5.36 48.25
CA ASN A 256 -3.64 4.33 48.83
C ASN A 256 -3.46 3.10 47.93
N GLN A 257 -3.18 3.33 46.65
CA GLN A 257 -2.92 2.27 45.68
C GLN A 257 -1.51 2.35 45.16
N TYR A 258 -0.90 1.18 45.01
CA TYR A 258 0.46 1.04 44.51
C TYR A 258 0.43 0.24 43.21
N LEU A 259 1.09 0.78 42.19
CA LEU A 259 1.34 0.09 40.94
C LEU A 259 2.69 -0.62 41.05
N VAL A 260 2.64 -1.94 41.08
CA VAL A 260 3.82 -2.81 41.01
C VAL A 260 4.02 -3.20 39.56
N ARG A 261 5.20 -2.94 38.98
CA ARG A 261 5.55 -3.32 37.59
C ARG A 261 6.80 -4.16 37.59
N TYR A 262 6.81 -5.23 36.80
CA TYR A 262 8.01 -6.03 36.61
C TYR A 262 7.99 -6.72 35.24
N ARG A 263 9.12 -7.30 34.82
CA ARG A 263 9.22 -8.09 33.59
C ARG A 263 9.26 -9.57 33.93
N SER A 264 8.32 -10.35 33.40
CA SER A 264 8.33 -11.80 33.59
C SER A 264 9.34 -12.47 32.66
N LEU A 265 10.02 -13.49 33.16
CA LEU A 265 11.01 -14.30 32.43
C LEU A 265 10.49 -15.70 32.08
N ILE A 266 9.24 -16.01 32.44
CA ILE A 266 8.63 -17.33 32.20
C ILE A 266 8.20 -17.44 30.74
N GLU A 267 8.36 -18.59 30.08
CA GLU A 267 7.94 -18.79 28.69
C GLU A 267 6.42 -18.58 28.45
N PRO A 268 6.01 -18.09 27.27
CA PRO A 268 4.61 -18.01 26.86
C PRO A 268 3.87 -19.36 26.94
N GLY A 269 2.59 -19.35 27.35
CA GLY A 269 1.75 -20.55 27.49
C GLY A 269 1.85 -21.30 28.83
N ARG A 270 2.69 -20.87 29.78
CA ARG A 270 2.80 -21.45 31.13
C ARG A 270 1.96 -20.70 32.18
N PRO A 271 1.38 -21.39 33.18
CA PRO A 271 0.72 -20.75 34.32
C PRO A 271 1.76 -20.11 35.26
N VAL A 272 1.45 -18.92 35.77
CA VAL A 272 2.31 -18.14 36.65
C VAL A 272 1.53 -17.71 37.90
N HIS A 273 2.14 -17.94 39.06
CA HIS A 273 1.64 -17.52 40.36
C HIS A 273 2.49 -16.36 40.89
N VAL A 274 1.87 -15.23 41.15
CA VAL A 274 2.51 -14.04 41.70
C VAL A 274 2.06 -13.88 43.14
N SER A 275 3.00 -13.74 44.06
CA SER A 275 2.69 -13.34 45.43
C SER A 275 3.41 -12.04 45.76
N ILE A 276 2.64 -11.04 46.18
CA ILE A 276 3.15 -9.76 46.65
C ILE A 276 2.94 -9.70 48.15
N SER A 277 4.02 -9.58 48.90
CA SER A 277 3.99 -9.38 50.35
C SER A 277 4.41 -7.96 50.71
N VAL A 278 3.65 -7.36 51.61
CA VAL A 278 3.94 -6.04 52.18
C VAL A 278 4.29 -6.25 53.64
N ALA A 279 5.52 -5.91 54.03
CA ALA A 279 6.03 -6.14 55.38
C ALA A 279 5.15 -5.46 56.43
N GLY A 280 4.61 -6.25 57.38
CA GLY A 280 3.75 -5.76 58.46
C GLY A 280 2.25 -5.62 58.13
N ILE A 281 1.81 -5.90 56.89
CA ILE A 281 0.38 -5.82 56.51
C ILE A 281 -0.17 -7.20 56.09
N GLY A 282 0.54 -7.92 55.22
CA GLY A 282 0.06 -9.21 54.72
C GLY A 282 0.54 -9.54 53.31
N ARG A 283 0.04 -10.67 52.78
CA ARG A 283 0.41 -11.21 51.47
C ARG A 283 -0.83 -11.37 50.60
N ALA A 284 -0.75 -10.92 49.35
CA ALA A 284 -1.75 -11.18 48.32
C ALA A 284 -1.17 -12.11 47.25
N LYS A 285 -2.01 -12.99 46.70
CA LYS A 285 -1.66 -13.91 45.63
C LYS A 285 -2.55 -13.64 44.42
N ALA A 286 -1.98 -13.71 43.22
CA ALA A 286 -2.73 -13.80 41.98
C ALA A 286 -2.11 -14.87 41.09
N ALA A 287 -2.93 -15.45 40.21
CA ALA A 287 -2.46 -16.35 39.17
C ALA A 287 -2.83 -15.76 37.81
N TYR A 288 -1.94 -15.92 36.83
CA TYR A 288 -2.21 -15.56 35.44
C TYR A 288 -1.58 -16.60 34.51
N ALA A 289 -2.20 -16.82 33.35
CA ALA A 289 -1.58 -17.60 32.28
C ALA A 289 -0.80 -16.64 31.38
N THR A 290 0.44 -16.99 31.03
CA THR A 290 1.18 -16.25 30.01
C THR A 290 0.44 -16.40 28.67
N PRO A 291 0.13 -15.30 27.96
CA PRO A 291 -0.62 -15.37 26.72
C PRO A 291 0.15 -16.24 25.73
N ALA A 292 -0.56 -17.14 25.04
CA ALA A 292 0.02 -17.92 23.95
C ALA A 292 0.66 -16.94 22.95
N PRO A 293 1.80 -17.28 22.33
CA PRO A 293 2.32 -16.46 21.24
C PRO A 293 1.22 -16.37 20.19
N THR A 294 0.71 -15.16 19.96
CA THR A 294 -0.12 -14.91 18.78
C THR A 294 0.70 -15.38 17.60
N PRO A 295 0.23 -16.36 16.80
CA PRO A 295 0.92 -16.72 15.58
C PRO A 295 0.97 -15.44 14.76
N VAL A 296 2.15 -14.84 14.69
CA VAL A 296 2.38 -13.75 13.76
C VAL A 296 2.33 -14.44 12.42
N SER A 297 1.17 -14.40 11.77
CA SER A 297 1.08 -14.58 10.33
C SER A 297 1.83 -13.41 9.73
N LEU A 298 3.16 -13.51 9.72
CA LEU A 298 3.96 -12.89 8.68
C LEU A 298 3.36 -13.50 7.41
N GLU A 299 2.42 -12.81 6.79
CA GLU A 299 2.18 -12.99 5.37
C GLU A 299 3.56 -12.77 4.74
N GLN A 300 4.30 -13.85 4.57
CA GLN A 300 5.53 -13.81 3.84
C GLN A 300 5.10 -13.37 2.44
N PRO A 301 5.59 -12.23 1.94
CA PRO A 301 5.28 -11.84 0.57
C PRO A 301 5.59 -13.06 -0.30
N LEU A 302 4.69 -13.39 -1.22
CA LEU A 302 4.74 -14.57 -2.09
C LEU A 302 6.14 -14.87 -2.65
N GLY A 303 6.98 -13.84 -2.81
CA GLY A 303 8.41 -13.93 -3.04
C GLY A 303 9.12 -15.04 -2.25
N ASN A 304 9.10 -15.06 -0.91
CA ASN A 304 9.98 -15.98 -0.17
C ASN A 304 9.69 -17.48 -0.34
N LYS A 305 8.44 -17.86 -0.70
CA LYS A 305 8.09 -19.25 -1.04
C LYS A 305 8.54 -19.62 -2.45
N ILE A 306 8.47 -18.67 -3.39
CA ILE A 306 8.91 -18.84 -4.77
C ILE A 306 10.41 -19.12 -4.80
N TRP A 307 11.23 -18.39 -4.05
CA TRP A 307 12.70 -18.53 -4.07
C TRP A 307 13.24 -19.83 -3.47
N LYS A 308 12.50 -20.49 -2.58
CA LYS A 308 12.88 -21.79 -2.01
C LYS A 308 12.39 -22.98 -2.83
N SER A 309 11.57 -22.73 -3.86
CA SER A 309 11.08 -23.78 -4.75
C SER A 309 12.16 -24.14 -5.75
N TRP A 310 12.57 -25.40 -5.78
CA TRP A 310 13.49 -25.92 -6.80
C TRP A 310 12.96 -25.70 -8.23
N ILE A 311 11.63 -25.61 -8.39
CA ILE A 311 10.94 -25.39 -9.67
C ILE A 311 11.26 -24.00 -10.24
N THR A 312 11.29 -22.96 -9.40
CA THR A 312 11.52 -21.58 -9.88
C THR A 312 12.98 -21.39 -10.28
N LEU A 313 13.89 -22.05 -9.57
CA LEU A 313 15.33 -22.07 -9.87
C LEU A 313 15.61 -22.81 -11.19
N LEU A 314 14.89 -23.90 -11.46
CA LEU A 314 14.96 -24.63 -12.72
C LEU A 314 14.42 -23.78 -13.89
N VAL A 315 13.25 -23.14 -13.72
CA VAL A 315 12.67 -22.24 -14.73
C VAL A 315 13.62 -21.07 -15.05
N MET A 316 14.24 -20.48 -14.03
CA MET A 316 15.24 -19.42 -14.20
C MET A 316 16.44 -19.88 -15.03
N CYS A 317 17.01 -21.04 -14.68
CA CYS A 317 18.14 -21.61 -15.42
C CYS A 317 17.80 -21.86 -16.89
N VAL A 318 16.63 -22.43 -17.17
CA VAL A 318 16.19 -22.70 -18.55
C VAL A 318 15.98 -21.41 -19.34
N LEU A 319 15.33 -20.40 -18.74
CA LEU A 319 15.10 -19.11 -19.41
C LEU A 319 16.39 -18.34 -19.68
N VAL A 320 17.29 -18.29 -18.69
CA VAL A 320 18.59 -17.61 -18.83
C VAL A 320 19.48 -18.36 -19.83
N ALA A 321 19.54 -19.70 -19.76
CA ALA A 321 20.27 -20.50 -20.74
C ALA A 321 19.67 -20.35 -22.15
N GLY A 322 18.34 -20.25 -22.29
CA GLY A 322 17.67 -19.98 -23.55
C GLY A 322 18.00 -18.60 -24.11
N LEU A 323 18.00 -17.55 -23.29
CA LEU A 323 18.37 -16.19 -23.70
C LEU A 323 19.86 -16.06 -24.04
N ILE A 324 20.73 -16.67 -23.24
CA ILE A 324 22.17 -16.70 -23.52
C ILE A 324 22.43 -17.49 -24.81
N GLY A 325 21.82 -18.68 -24.96
CA GLY A 325 21.93 -19.48 -26.17
C GLY A 325 21.43 -18.75 -27.41
N PHE A 326 20.29 -18.05 -27.32
CA PHE A 326 19.76 -17.24 -28.40
C PHE A 326 20.64 -16.02 -28.71
N GLY A 327 21.10 -15.30 -27.68
CA GLY A 327 21.99 -14.15 -27.83
C GLY A 327 23.34 -14.54 -28.43
N LEU A 328 23.94 -15.64 -27.96
CA LEU A 328 25.18 -16.19 -28.48
C LEU A 328 25.00 -16.68 -29.92
N PHE A 329 23.86 -17.30 -30.25
CA PHE A 329 23.52 -17.70 -31.61
C PHE A 329 23.41 -16.51 -32.57
N VAL A 330 22.74 -15.43 -32.15
CA VAL A 330 22.63 -14.21 -32.95
C VAL A 330 23.99 -13.52 -33.10
N ALA A 331 24.81 -13.49 -32.04
CA ALA A 331 26.12 -12.84 -32.04
C ALA A 331 27.22 -13.63 -32.79
N LEU A 332 27.16 -14.97 -32.76
CA LEU A 332 28.11 -15.85 -33.45
C LEU A 332 27.76 -16.09 -34.91
N ARG A 333 26.63 -15.54 -35.41
CA ARG A 333 26.36 -15.61 -36.85
C ARG A 333 27.37 -14.72 -37.58
N PRO A 334 28.10 -15.25 -38.57
CA PRO A 334 28.91 -14.40 -39.43
C PRO A 334 27.97 -13.42 -40.14
N THR A 335 28.09 -12.14 -39.79
CA THR A 335 27.51 -11.02 -40.54
C THR A 335 28.27 -10.92 -41.86
N GLY A 336 27.93 -11.77 -42.82
CA GLY A 336 28.62 -11.79 -44.09
C GLY A 336 28.16 -12.91 -45.01
N SER A 337 27.18 -12.60 -45.86
CA SER A 337 27.25 -12.98 -47.27
C SER A 337 26.31 -12.09 -48.08
N THR A 338 26.80 -10.87 -48.26
CA THR A 338 26.45 -9.99 -49.37
C THR A 338 26.54 -10.77 -50.71
N VAL A 339 25.59 -10.49 -51.60
CA VAL A 339 25.55 -10.89 -53.02
C VAL A 339 25.28 -12.38 -53.32
N ARG A 340 25.99 -13.34 -52.72
CA ARG A 340 25.92 -14.76 -53.13
C ARG A 340 24.58 -15.45 -52.83
N ALA A 341 23.91 -15.05 -51.74
CA ALA A 341 22.58 -15.55 -51.38
C ALA A 341 21.44 -14.93 -52.23
N ARG A 342 21.68 -13.78 -52.88
CA ARG A 342 20.69 -13.16 -53.79
C ARG A 342 20.78 -13.72 -55.20
N LEU A 343 21.95 -14.19 -55.63
CA LEU A 343 22.10 -14.92 -56.90
C LEU A 343 21.55 -16.36 -56.85
N SER A 344 21.48 -16.99 -55.67
CA SER A 344 20.97 -18.37 -55.53
C SER A 344 19.45 -18.49 -55.66
N GLU A 345 18.70 -17.40 -55.54
CA GLU A 345 17.25 -17.37 -55.82
C GLU A 345 16.96 -17.44 -57.33
N PHE A 346 17.90 -16.98 -58.16
CA PHE A 346 17.79 -16.97 -59.62
C PHE A 346 18.61 -18.08 -60.31
N VAL A 347 19.38 -18.86 -59.55
CA VAL A 347 20.14 -20.00 -60.07
C VAL A 347 19.81 -21.24 -59.25
N THR A 348 18.90 -22.06 -59.78
CA THR A 348 18.61 -23.41 -59.31
C THR A 348 19.84 -24.30 -59.47
N THR A 349 20.75 -24.23 -58.51
CA THR A 349 21.77 -25.26 -58.32
C THR A 349 21.37 -26.13 -57.15
N ALA A 350 20.93 -27.34 -57.48
CA ALA A 350 20.82 -28.46 -56.56
C ALA A 350 22.21 -28.72 -55.95
N GLY A 351 22.48 -28.10 -54.80
CA GLY A 351 23.74 -28.20 -54.10
C GLY A 351 23.50 -28.02 -52.60
N LYS A 352 23.00 -29.08 -51.96
CA LYS A 352 22.98 -29.24 -50.50
C LYS A 352 24.38 -28.98 -49.96
N ASN A 353 24.61 -27.81 -49.36
CA ASN A 353 25.80 -27.58 -48.55
C ASN A 353 25.43 -27.53 -47.08
N ALA A 354 26.02 -28.50 -46.38
CA ALA A 354 25.90 -28.76 -44.97
C ALA A 354 26.59 -27.66 -44.14
N ARG A 355 25.81 -26.85 -43.43
CA ARG A 355 26.08 -26.36 -42.05
C ARG A 355 25.01 -25.38 -41.55
N ASP A 356 23.75 -25.57 -41.94
CA ASP A 356 22.67 -24.89 -41.27
C ASP A 356 22.43 -25.54 -39.90
N PRO A 357 22.52 -24.77 -38.79
CA PRO A 357 22.30 -25.32 -37.46
C PRO A 357 20.87 -25.85 -37.34
N LEU A 358 20.71 -26.98 -36.65
CA LEU A 358 19.46 -27.73 -36.42
C LEU A 358 18.17 -26.90 -36.18
N PRO A 359 18.18 -25.71 -35.54
CA PRO A 359 16.97 -24.91 -35.37
C PRO A 359 16.39 -24.28 -36.65
N SER A 360 17.19 -23.93 -37.68
CA SER A 360 16.65 -23.23 -38.86
C SER A 360 15.65 -24.08 -39.65
N ARG A 361 15.89 -25.39 -39.72
CA ARG A 361 14.99 -26.36 -40.36
C ARG A 361 13.61 -26.46 -39.68
N ILE A 362 13.54 -26.23 -38.38
CA ILE A 362 12.27 -26.24 -37.63
C ILE A 362 11.46 -24.96 -37.93
N PHE A 363 12.16 -23.83 -38.12
CA PHE A 363 11.52 -22.54 -38.39
C PHE A 363 11.18 -22.34 -39.88
N GLU A 364 11.88 -22.96 -40.82
CA GLU A 364 11.59 -22.93 -42.27
C GLU A 364 10.20 -23.49 -42.59
N GLY A 365 9.81 -24.62 -41.98
CA GLY A 365 8.48 -25.21 -42.16
C GLY A 365 7.35 -24.32 -41.60
N THR A 366 7.65 -23.51 -40.59
CA THR A 366 6.68 -22.54 -40.02
C THR A 366 6.58 -21.28 -40.88
N GLU A 367 7.67 -20.90 -41.56
CA GLU A 367 7.74 -19.72 -42.42
C GLU A 367 6.86 -19.87 -43.66
N HIS A 368 6.92 -21.02 -44.36
CA HIS A 368 6.11 -21.26 -45.56
C HIS A 368 4.60 -21.20 -45.30
N SER A 369 4.13 -21.60 -44.12
CA SER A 369 2.70 -21.54 -43.78
C SER A 369 2.23 -20.12 -43.46
N LEU A 370 3.13 -19.21 -43.08
CA LEU A 370 2.83 -17.81 -42.74
C LEU A 370 3.07 -16.86 -43.91
N GLU A 371 3.81 -17.27 -44.94
CA GLU A 371 4.11 -16.48 -46.14
C GLU A 371 2.88 -16.05 -46.95
N GLN A 372 1.80 -16.83 -46.87
CA GLN A 372 0.54 -16.52 -47.58
C GLN A 372 -0.23 -15.36 -46.93
N THR A 373 0.12 -14.94 -45.72
CA THR A 373 -0.60 -13.90 -44.99
C THR A 373 -0.08 -12.50 -45.30
N ARG A 374 -0.97 -11.56 -45.66
CA ARG A 374 -0.62 -10.16 -45.97
C ARG A 374 0.19 -9.45 -44.87
N TRP A 375 -0.10 -9.74 -43.60
CA TRP A 375 0.62 -9.14 -42.47
C TRP A 375 2.08 -9.62 -42.36
N TRP A 376 2.37 -10.84 -42.85
CA TRP A 376 3.72 -11.41 -42.84
C TRP A 376 4.61 -10.72 -43.87
N GLN A 377 4.08 -10.49 -45.08
CA GLN A 377 4.78 -9.72 -46.10
C GLN A 377 5.08 -8.29 -45.65
N GLY A 378 4.11 -7.63 -45.00
CA GLY A 378 4.33 -6.31 -44.41
C GLY A 378 5.42 -6.31 -43.31
N LEU A 379 5.50 -7.36 -42.49
CA LEU A 379 6.57 -7.49 -41.50
C LEU A 379 7.95 -7.68 -42.15
N LYS A 380 8.07 -8.53 -43.18
CA LYS A 380 9.30 -8.72 -43.97
C LYS A 380 9.77 -7.38 -44.57
N GLU A 381 8.85 -6.63 -45.17
CA GLU A 381 9.17 -5.31 -45.75
C GLU A 381 9.66 -4.31 -44.69
N ILE A 382 8.98 -4.25 -43.54
CA ILE A 382 9.35 -3.37 -42.41
C ILE A 382 10.73 -3.74 -41.86
N LEU A 383 11.04 -5.02 -41.70
CA LEU A 383 12.34 -5.49 -41.20
C LEU A 383 13.47 -5.19 -42.18
N ASN A 384 13.23 -5.41 -43.48
CA ASN A 384 14.16 -5.05 -44.54
C ASN A 384 14.44 -3.55 -44.57
N LEU A 385 13.41 -2.72 -44.39
CA LEU A 385 13.56 -1.27 -44.31
C LEU A 385 14.30 -0.84 -43.04
N ALA A 386 14.07 -1.53 -41.92
CA ALA A 386 14.77 -1.32 -40.65
C ALA A 386 16.22 -1.84 -40.63
N GLU A 387 16.68 -2.48 -41.71
CA GLU A 387 18.00 -3.12 -41.83
C GLU A 387 18.24 -4.18 -40.74
N VAL A 388 17.16 -4.82 -40.31
CA VAL A 388 17.22 -5.90 -39.33
C VAL A 388 17.46 -7.20 -40.09
N ASN A 389 18.71 -7.66 -40.11
CA ASN A 389 19.15 -8.89 -40.77
C ASN A 389 18.68 -10.19 -40.09
N ILE A 390 17.68 -10.10 -39.20
CA ILE A 390 17.15 -11.24 -38.44
C ILE A 390 15.88 -11.73 -39.15
N PRO A 391 15.75 -13.04 -39.43
CA PRO A 391 14.52 -13.62 -39.99
C PRO A 391 13.29 -13.25 -39.15
N PRO A 392 12.12 -12.95 -39.77
CA PRO A 392 10.92 -12.53 -39.04
C PRO A 392 10.48 -13.53 -37.97
N VAL A 393 10.59 -14.84 -38.27
CA VAL A 393 10.27 -15.92 -37.33
C VAL A 393 11.14 -15.84 -36.07
N GLN A 394 12.45 -15.65 -36.25
CA GLN A 394 13.39 -15.57 -35.12
C GLN A 394 13.14 -14.33 -34.27
N LEU A 395 12.77 -13.21 -34.90
CA LEU A 395 12.41 -12.00 -34.18
C LEU A 395 11.15 -12.20 -33.34
N LEU A 396 10.13 -12.88 -33.87
CA LEU A 396 8.91 -13.20 -33.11
C LEU A 396 9.19 -14.15 -31.94
N VAL A 397 9.94 -15.23 -32.19
CA VAL A 397 10.31 -16.20 -31.14
C VAL A 397 11.15 -15.52 -30.06
N GLY A 398 12.17 -14.75 -30.44
CA GLY A 398 13.00 -13.99 -29.49
C GLY A 398 12.19 -12.97 -28.69
N THR A 399 11.22 -12.29 -29.32
CA THR A 399 10.31 -11.36 -28.64
C THR A 399 9.41 -12.09 -27.64
N LEU A 400 8.90 -13.27 -27.99
CA LEU A 400 8.07 -14.09 -27.10
C LEU A 400 8.87 -14.61 -25.91
N VAL A 401 10.09 -15.11 -26.14
CA VAL A 401 11.01 -15.55 -25.06
C VAL A 401 11.33 -14.40 -24.13
N LEU A 402 11.64 -13.21 -24.66
CA LEU A 402 11.90 -12.02 -23.87
C LEU A 402 10.65 -11.56 -23.08
N ALA A 403 9.47 -11.61 -23.69
CA ALA A 403 8.20 -11.28 -23.03
C ALA A 403 7.92 -12.20 -21.84
N LEU A 404 8.10 -13.51 -22.03
CA LEU A 404 7.93 -14.50 -20.97
C LEU A 404 8.97 -14.33 -19.85
N PHE A 405 10.23 -14.03 -20.21
CA PHE A 405 11.27 -13.73 -19.24
C PHE A 405 10.95 -12.50 -18.39
N VAL A 406 10.54 -11.39 -19.02
CA VAL A 406 10.18 -10.15 -18.33
C VAL A 406 8.94 -10.35 -17.45
N ALA A 407 7.91 -11.05 -17.94
CA ALA A 407 6.71 -11.37 -17.16
C ALA A 407 7.09 -12.17 -15.91
N TRP A 408 7.88 -13.23 -16.08
CA TRP A 408 8.35 -14.08 -15.00
C TRP A 408 9.23 -13.30 -14.01
N PHE A 409 10.17 -12.49 -14.49
CA PHE A 409 11.05 -11.66 -13.65
C PHE A 409 10.25 -10.64 -12.83
N MET A 410 9.31 -9.93 -13.45
CA MET A 410 8.49 -8.93 -12.76
C MET A 410 7.55 -9.57 -11.73
N ALA A 411 6.98 -10.73 -12.04
CA ALA A 411 6.13 -11.50 -11.12
C ALA A 411 6.89 -11.94 -9.86
N THR A 412 8.17 -12.28 -10.01
CA THR A 412 8.97 -12.93 -8.97
C THR A 412 9.80 -11.94 -8.13
N PHE A 413 10.34 -10.89 -8.74
CA PHE A 413 11.21 -9.91 -8.06
C PHE A 413 10.48 -8.65 -7.57
N VAL A 414 9.34 -8.29 -8.18
CA VAL A 414 8.67 -7.02 -7.87
C VAL A 414 7.27 -7.24 -7.29
N SER A 415 6.32 -7.71 -8.10
CA SER A 415 4.99 -8.12 -7.63
C SER A 415 4.24 -8.90 -8.72
N GLY A 416 3.39 -9.84 -8.31
CA GLY A 416 2.57 -10.64 -9.23
C GLY A 416 1.81 -9.83 -10.30
N PRO A 417 1.14 -8.71 -9.95
CA PRO A 417 0.46 -7.87 -10.93
C PRO A 417 1.37 -7.22 -11.98
N LEU A 418 2.66 -7.00 -11.68
CA LEU A 418 3.62 -6.42 -12.62
C LEU A 418 4.09 -7.41 -13.70
N ALA A 419 3.73 -8.69 -13.59
CA ALA A 419 3.94 -9.68 -14.66
C ALA A 419 3.33 -9.24 -16.00
N LEU A 420 2.26 -8.43 -15.96
CA LEU A 420 1.62 -7.85 -17.14
C LEU A 420 2.57 -6.96 -17.96
N LEU A 421 3.67 -6.47 -17.39
CA LEU A 421 4.69 -5.74 -18.14
C LEU A 421 5.37 -6.59 -19.22
N GLY A 422 5.35 -7.93 -19.12
CA GLY A 422 5.81 -8.79 -20.20
C GLY A 422 5.00 -8.60 -21.50
N LEU A 423 3.70 -8.27 -21.41
CA LEU A 423 2.87 -7.96 -22.57
C LEU A 423 3.27 -6.65 -23.26
N ALA A 424 4.04 -5.78 -22.58
CA ALA A 424 4.56 -4.57 -23.20
C ALA A 424 5.77 -4.84 -24.12
N VAL A 425 6.47 -5.98 -23.96
CA VAL A 425 7.69 -6.30 -24.71
C VAL A 425 7.45 -6.31 -26.24
N PRO A 426 6.41 -6.99 -26.78
CA PRO A 426 6.12 -6.93 -28.22
C PRO A 426 5.83 -5.51 -28.74
N LEU A 427 5.18 -4.68 -27.92
CA LEU A 427 4.90 -3.28 -28.26
C LEU A 427 6.19 -2.45 -28.32
N VAL A 428 7.11 -2.67 -27.37
CA VAL A 428 8.42 -2.01 -27.34
C VAL A 428 9.26 -2.44 -28.54
N VAL A 429 9.38 -3.74 -28.82
CA VAL A 429 10.14 -4.25 -29.98
C VAL A 429 9.59 -3.67 -31.28
N ARG A 430 8.26 -3.72 -31.47
CA ARG A 430 7.61 -3.10 -32.63
C ARG A 430 7.88 -1.59 -32.71
N GLY A 431 7.80 -0.89 -31.59
CA GLY A 431 8.08 0.54 -31.51
C GLY A 431 9.52 0.88 -31.92
N VAL A 432 10.50 0.08 -31.48
CA VAL A 432 11.92 0.24 -31.86
C VAL A 432 12.12 0.01 -33.36
N ILE A 433 11.52 -1.03 -33.93
CA ILE A 433 11.60 -1.32 -35.37
C ILE A 433 10.99 -0.15 -36.18
N LEU A 434 9.79 0.30 -35.80
CA LEU A 434 9.13 1.43 -36.46
C LEU A 434 9.92 2.73 -36.32
N TYR A 435 10.56 2.96 -35.17
CA TYR A 435 11.46 4.10 -34.98
C TYR A 435 12.66 4.04 -35.93
N ARG A 436 13.29 2.87 -36.10
CA ARG A 436 14.40 2.70 -37.06
C ARG A 436 13.95 2.94 -38.51
N VAL A 437 12.80 2.40 -38.90
CA VAL A 437 12.17 2.67 -40.21
C VAL A 437 11.98 4.16 -40.44
N GLU A 438 11.37 4.84 -39.48
CA GLU A 438 11.07 6.26 -39.58
C GLU A 438 12.34 7.11 -39.61
N LYS A 439 13.37 6.74 -38.84
CA LYS A 439 14.69 7.37 -38.90
C LYS A 439 15.31 7.24 -40.28
N ARG A 440 15.22 6.06 -40.91
CA ARG A 440 15.73 5.84 -42.28
C ARG A 440 14.95 6.64 -43.32
N ARG A 441 13.61 6.64 -43.26
CA ARG A 441 12.77 7.45 -44.15
C ARG A 441 13.09 8.94 -44.05
N ARG A 442 13.34 9.45 -42.84
CA ARG A 442 13.78 10.83 -42.62
C ARG A 442 15.14 11.10 -43.22
N ALA A 443 16.12 10.23 -43.01
CA ALA A 443 17.44 10.38 -43.60
C ALA A 443 17.38 10.43 -45.13
N PHE A 444 16.59 9.56 -45.76
CA PHE A 444 16.33 9.59 -47.20
C PHE A 444 15.70 10.92 -47.64
N GLY A 445 14.64 11.37 -46.95
CA GLY A 445 13.97 12.63 -47.28
C GLY A 445 14.84 13.87 -47.06
N ASP A 446 15.75 13.84 -46.08
CA ASP A 446 16.69 14.93 -45.81
C ASP A 446 17.82 14.99 -46.87
N GLN A 447 18.20 13.84 -47.47
CA GLN A 447 19.19 13.70 -48.57
C GLN A 447 18.58 13.92 -49.97
N LEU A 448 17.26 13.76 -50.10
CA LEU A 448 16.58 13.75 -51.40
C LEU A 448 16.80 15.01 -52.25
N PRO A 449 16.72 16.25 -51.72
CA PRO A 449 16.94 17.46 -52.53
C PRO A 449 18.34 17.49 -53.15
N ASP A 450 19.38 17.22 -52.35
CA ASP A 450 20.77 17.25 -52.79
C ASP A 450 21.04 16.17 -53.86
N ASN A 451 20.44 14.99 -53.70
CA ASN A 451 20.52 13.92 -54.71
C ASN A 451 19.82 14.31 -56.02
N LEU A 452 18.66 14.96 -55.95
CA LEU A 452 17.93 15.40 -57.14
C LEU A 452 18.66 16.54 -57.87
N ASP A 453 19.41 17.39 -57.17
CA ASP A 453 20.27 18.41 -57.78
C ASP A 453 21.38 17.79 -58.67
N ILE A 454 21.93 16.64 -58.26
CA ILE A 454 22.89 15.87 -59.07
C ILE A 454 22.19 15.33 -60.33
N VAL A 455 20.98 14.79 -60.21
CA VAL A 455 20.19 14.31 -61.35
C VAL A 455 19.90 15.45 -62.32
N ALA A 456 19.40 16.58 -61.83
CA ALA A 456 19.13 17.78 -62.64
C ALA A 456 20.38 18.29 -63.36
N SER A 457 21.53 18.31 -62.68
CA SER A 457 22.80 18.73 -63.27
C SER A 457 23.29 17.76 -64.34
N GLY A 458 23.09 16.45 -64.15
CA GLY A 458 23.36 15.44 -65.17
C GLY A 458 22.47 15.58 -66.40
N LEU A 459 21.17 15.80 -66.19
CA LEU A 459 20.22 16.08 -67.28
C LEU A 459 20.59 17.34 -68.07
N ARG A 460 20.99 18.41 -67.38
CA ARG A 460 21.51 19.65 -68.01
C ARG A 460 22.78 19.42 -68.82
N ALA A 461 23.61 18.47 -68.41
CA ALA A 461 24.79 18.02 -69.15
C ALA A 461 24.46 17.04 -70.30
N GLY A 462 23.17 16.74 -70.54
CA GLY A 462 22.71 15.87 -71.62
C GLY A 462 22.61 14.39 -71.26
N HIS A 463 22.80 13.99 -69.99
CA HIS A 463 22.54 12.62 -69.57
C HIS A 463 21.04 12.30 -69.60
N SER A 464 20.70 11.02 -69.78
CA SER A 464 19.34 10.53 -69.53
C SER A 464 19.02 10.57 -68.02
N LEU A 465 17.73 10.51 -67.67
CA LEU A 465 17.30 10.48 -66.26
C LEU A 465 17.91 9.29 -65.50
N VAL A 466 17.99 8.12 -66.14
CA VAL A 466 18.67 6.93 -65.62
C VAL A 466 20.18 7.15 -65.45
N GLY A 467 20.80 7.85 -66.41
CA GLY A 467 22.20 8.27 -66.32
C GLY A 467 22.46 9.19 -65.13
N GLY A 468 21.58 10.18 -64.91
CA GLY A 468 21.63 11.07 -63.75
C GLY A 468 21.45 10.32 -62.41
N LEU A 469 20.51 9.39 -62.35
CA LEU A 469 20.33 8.48 -61.20
C LEU A 469 21.57 7.61 -60.94
N SER A 470 22.24 7.16 -62.00
CA SER A 470 23.47 6.37 -61.87
C SER A 470 24.62 7.18 -61.27
N LEU A 471 24.70 8.49 -61.54
CA LEU A 471 25.65 9.40 -60.88
C LEU A 471 25.36 9.51 -59.38
N VAL A 472 24.08 9.63 -59.00
CA VAL A 472 23.67 9.66 -57.58
C VAL A 472 24.06 8.37 -56.87
N VAL A 473 23.88 7.20 -57.49
CA VAL A 473 24.22 5.90 -56.88
C VAL A 473 25.72 5.81 -56.52
N GLN A 474 26.60 6.47 -57.27
CA GLN A 474 28.04 6.45 -57.00
C GLN A 474 28.41 7.26 -55.75
N ASP A 475 27.80 8.44 -55.56
CA ASP A 475 28.21 9.40 -54.53
C ASP A 475 27.29 9.44 -53.30
N ALA A 476 26.00 9.16 -53.45
CA ALA A 476 25.01 9.30 -52.37
C ALA A 476 25.35 8.41 -51.16
N GLY A 477 25.05 8.90 -49.96
CA GLY A 477 25.10 8.07 -48.75
C GLY A 477 23.93 7.09 -48.64
N GLU A 478 24.01 6.16 -47.69
CA GLU A 478 22.83 5.39 -47.28
C GLU A 478 21.84 6.32 -46.54
N PRO A 479 20.51 6.16 -46.72
CA PRO A 479 19.84 5.10 -47.48
C PRO A 479 19.56 5.41 -48.96
N SER A 480 19.86 6.60 -49.47
CA SER A 480 19.52 6.99 -50.85
C SER A 480 20.25 6.14 -51.90
N ARG A 481 21.51 5.80 -51.65
CA ARG A 481 22.29 4.90 -52.52
C ARG A 481 21.57 3.59 -52.83
N SER A 482 21.18 2.84 -51.80
CA SER A 482 20.59 1.51 -51.96
C SER A 482 19.18 1.54 -52.58
N GLU A 483 18.40 2.59 -52.35
CA GLU A 483 17.09 2.75 -52.99
C GLU A 483 17.21 3.17 -54.47
N PHE A 484 18.07 4.13 -54.81
CA PHE A 484 18.28 4.51 -56.21
C PHE A 484 19.01 3.44 -57.00
N GLN A 485 19.90 2.67 -56.37
CA GLN A 485 20.52 1.50 -57.01
C GLN A 485 19.48 0.46 -57.42
N ARG A 486 18.44 0.25 -56.60
CA ARG A 486 17.32 -0.62 -56.97
C ARG A 486 16.56 -0.07 -58.18
N VAL A 487 16.32 1.24 -58.23
CA VAL A 487 15.64 1.87 -59.37
C VAL A 487 16.42 1.66 -60.66
N VAL A 488 17.74 1.90 -60.64
CA VAL A 488 18.61 1.69 -61.81
C VAL A 488 18.66 0.21 -62.19
N ALA A 489 18.73 -0.70 -61.22
CA ALA A 489 18.73 -2.14 -61.49
C ALA A 489 17.39 -2.64 -62.05
N ASP A 490 16.26 -2.16 -61.52
CA ASP A 490 14.92 -2.51 -62.00
C ASP A 490 14.72 -2.01 -63.44
N GLU A 491 15.21 -0.80 -63.76
CA GLU A 491 15.17 -0.26 -65.12
C GLU A 491 16.03 -1.08 -66.10
N GLN A 492 17.23 -1.49 -65.70
CA GLN A 492 18.08 -2.40 -66.48
C GLN A 492 17.44 -3.77 -66.72
N LEU A 493 16.52 -4.20 -65.84
CA LEU A 493 15.73 -5.42 -65.97
C LEU A 493 14.42 -5.20 -66.77
N GLY A 494 14.21 -4.00 -67.32
CA GLY A 494 13.06 -3.67 -68.16
C GLY A 494 11.83 -3.17 -67.42
N VAL A 495 11.93 -2.90 -66.10
CA VAL A 495 10.85 -2.26 -65.35
C VAL A 495 10.81 -0.76 -65.70
N PRO A 496 9.65 -0.19 -66.06
CA PRO A 496 9.52 1.24 -66.28
C PRO A 496 10.07 2.08 -65.13
N LEU A 497 10.83 3.13 -65.44
CA LEU A 497 11.49 3.97 -64.45
C LEU A 497 10.49 4.60 -63.47
N GLU A 498 9.34 5.02 -63.98
CA GLU A 498 8.22 5.56 -63.22
C GLU A 498 7.66 4.55 -62.21
N ASP A 499 7.56 3.27 -62.57
CA ASP A 499 7.09 2.20 -61.69
C ASP A 499 8.13 1.89 -60.61
N ALA A 500 9.41 1.85 -60.98
CA ALA A 500 10.51 1.65 -60.06
C ALA A 500 10.61 2.81 -59.04
N LEU A 501 10.46 4.05 -59.49
CA LEU A 501 10.39 5.23 -58.62
C LEU A 501 9.13 5.22 -57.74
N ALA A 502 7.98 4.78 -58.25
CA ALA A 502 6.75 4.65 -57.46
C ALA A 502 6.89 3.60 -56.34
N VAL A 503 7.64 2.51 -56.56
CA VAL A 503 7.99 1.54 -55.51
C VAL A 503 8.81 2.21 -54.41
N VAL A 504 9.85 2.97 -54.77
CA VAL A 504 10.65 3.73 -53.79
C VAL A 504 9.81 4.78 -53.06
N ALA A 505 8.93 5.49 -53.75
CA ALA A 505 8.02 6.48 -53.16
C ALA A 505 7.12 5.85 -52.08
N ARG A 506 6.51 4.70 -52.36
CA ARG A 506 5.68 3.95 -51.40
C ARG A 506 6.51 3.43 -50.22
N ARG A 507 7.68 2.84 -50.51
CA ARG A 507 8.57 2.23 -49.51
C ARG A 507 9.15 3.27 -48.54
N MET A 508 9.63 4.39 -49.07
CA MET A 508 10.18 5.50 -48.30
C MET A 508 9.11 6.47 -47.78
N LYS A 509 7.83 6.27 -48.16
CA LYS A 509 6.70 7.17 -47.85
C LYS A 509 7.03 8.64 -48.18
N SER A 510 7.61 8.87 -49.36
CA SER A 510 8.05 10.19 -49.80
C SER A 510 7.13 10.73 -50.89
N ARG A 511 6.35 11.77 -50.55
CA ARG A 511 5.53 12.52 -51.51
C ARG A 511 6.39 13.22 -52.57
N ASP A 512 7.59 13.64 -52.18
CA ASP A 512 8.53 14.32 -53.07
C ASP A 512 9.02 13.35 -54.18
N VAL A 513 9.27 12.07 -53.86
CA VAL A 513 9.61 11.04 -54.88
C VAL A 513 8.38 10.65 -55.71
N GLU A 514 7.20 10.59 -55.10
CA GLU A 514 5.94 10.33 -55.82
C GLU A 514 5.70 11.38 -56.93
N GLN A 515 5.98 12.65 -56.64
CA GLN A 515 5.92 13.73 -57.63
C GLN A 515 6.94 13.56 -58.75
N VAL A 516 8.17 13.17 -58.42
CA VAL A 516 9.21 12.89 -59.43
C VAL A 516 8.77 11.73 -60.33
N ALA A 517 8.24 10.63 -59.76
CA ALA A 517 7.74 9.48 -60.51
C ALA A 517 6.60 9.86 -61.48
N LEU A 518 5.64 10.66 -61.01
CA LEU A 518 4.52 11.17 -61.82
C LEU A 518 5.00 12.04 -62.99
N VAL A 519 5.98 12.91 -62.74
CA VAL A 519 6.56 13.77 -63.78
C VAL A 519 7.31 12.94 -64.80
N SER A 520 8.05 11.91 -64.36
CA SER A 520 8.74 10.96 -65.25
C SER A 520 7.76 10.15 -66.12
N SER A 521 6.62 9.71 -65.57
CA SER A 521 5.62 8.98 -66.37
C SER A 521 4.98 9.87 -67.44
N LEU A 522 4.64 11.13 -67.07
CA LEU A 522 4.10 12.13 -68.00
C LEU A 522 5.06 12.44 -69.15
N GLN A 523 6.37 12.54 -68.85
CA GLN A 523 7.39 12.81 -69.86
C GLN A 523 7.53 11.69 -70.90
N ARG A 524 7.43 10.44 -70.45
CA ARG A 524 7.51 9.28 -71.34
C ARG A 524 6.33 9.22 -72.32
N GLU A 525 5.14 9.61 -71.89
CA GLU A 525 3.94 9.63 -72.73
C GLU A 525 3.90 10.81 -73.72
N THR A 526 4.42 11.98 -73.33
CA THR A 526 4.27 13.22 -74.12
C THR A 526 5.53 13.65 -74.88
N GLY A 527 6.72 13.11 -74.56
CA GLY A 527 7.98 13.39 -75.27
C GLY A 527 8.45 14.86 -75.20
N SER A 528 7.88 15.66 -74.30
CA SER A 528 8.08 17.11 -74.20
C SER A 528 9.23 17.51 -73.26
N ASN A 529 9.74 18.74 -73.40
CA ASN A 529 10.92 19.32 -72.74
C ASN A 529 11.02 18.95 -71.24
N SER A 530 11.84 17.93 -70.96
CA SER A 530 11.81 17.14 -69.74
C SER A 530 12.62 17.74 -68.58
N ALA A 531 13.60 18.58 -68.89
CA ALA A 531 14.45 19.19 -67.87
C ALA A 531 13.71 20.27 -67.08
N GLU A 532 12.95 21.14 -67.75
CA GLU A 532 12.35 22.32 -67.12
C GLU A 532 11.23 21.95 -66.12
N VAL A 533 10.38 20.98 -66.44
CA VAL A 533 9.31 20.53 -65.53
C VAL A 533 9.89 19.85 -64.29
N LEU A 534 10.93 19.03 -64.49
CA LEU A 534 11.60 18.36 -63.38
C LEU A 534 12.36 19.36 -62.50
N ASP A 535 13.02 20.36 -63.10
CA ASP A 535 13.72 21.44 -62.38
C ASP A 535 12.75 22.20 -61.46
N ARG A 536 11.56 22.56 -61.93
CA ARG A 536 10.54 23.23 -61.09
C ARG A 536 10.09 22.37 -59.91
N VAL A 537 9.99 21.05 -60.10
CA VAL A 537 9.62 20.12 -59.02
C VAL A 537 10.75 19.99 -58.01
N ILE A 538 12.00 19.91 -58.47
CA ILE A 538 13.19 19.85 -57.61
C ILE A 538 13.35 21.14 -56.81
N GLU A 539 13.17 22.30 -57.45
CA GLU A 539 13.19 23.60 -56.78
C GLU A 539 12.12 23.69 -55.68
N GLY A 540 10.89 23.27 -55.99
CA GLY A 540 9.82 23.18 -54.98
C GLY A 540 10.13 22.21 -53.83
N ILE A 541 10.77 21.07 -54.11
CA ILE A 541 11.22 20.12 -53.07
C ILE A 541 12.27 20.77 -52.17
N ARG A 542 13.22 21.52 -52.75
CA ARG A 542 14.29 22.23 -52.04
C ARG A 542 13.73 23.32 -51.13
N GLU A 543 12.81 24.15 -51.63
CA GLU A 543 12.13 25.17 -50.84
C GLU A 543 11.39 24.55 -49.64
N ARG A 544 10.62 23.47 -49.87
CA ARG A 544 9.93 22.72 -48.80
C ARG A 544 10.91 22.12 -47.79
N ALA A 545 12.06 21.61 -48.23
CA ALA A 545 13.10 21.11 -47.33
C ALA A 545 13.70 22.24 -46.48
N GLY A 546 13.97 23.41 -47.07
CA GLY A 546 14.42 24.61 -46.37
C GLY A 546 13.42 25.07 -45.30
N LEU A 547 12.14 25.18 -45.66
CA LEU A 547 11.05 25.52 -44.73
C LEU A 547 10.96 24.51 -43.58
N ARG A 548 11.04 23.20 -43.86
CA ARG A 548 11.08 22.16 -42.81
C ARG A 548 12.26 22.34 -41.85
N ARG A 549 13.46 22.66 -42.36
CA ARG A 549 14.65 22.91 -41.52
C ARG A 549 14.47 24.16 -40.66
N LEU A 550 13.92 25.25 -41.21
CA LEU A 550 13.62 26.48 -40.48
C LEU A 550 12.56 26.27 -39.39
N VAL A 551 11.46 25.59 -39.71
CA VAL A 551 10.45 25.23 -38.71
C VAL A 551 11.05 24.35 -37.61
N ARG A 552 11.90 23.37 -37.95
CA ARG A 552 12.60 22.54 -36.97
C ARG A 552 13.52 23.36 -36.05
N SER A 553 14.20 24.39 -36.55
CA SER A 553 15.07 25.24 -35.73
C SER A 553 14.26 26.17 -34.83
N LEU A 554 13.25 26.87 -35.36
CA LEU A 554 12.39 27.77 -34.59
C LEU A 554 11.60 27.03 -33.49
N THR A 555 11.18 25.79 -33.75
CA THR A 555 10.46 24.95 -32.76
C THR A 555 11.39 24.28 -31.75
N ALA A 556 12.72 24.37 -31.89
CA ALA A 556 13.66 23.71 -30.99
C ALA A 556 13.53 24.19 -29.55
N GLN A 557 13.34 25.48 -29.32
CA GLN A 557 13.11 26.06 -27.99
C GLN A 557 11.82 25.50 -27.34
N GLY A 558 10.72 25.43 -28.09
CA GLY A 558 9.46 24.87 -27.62
C GLY A 558 9.58 23.38 -27.26
N ARG A 559 10.32 22.60 -28.08
CA ARG A 559 10.61 21.19 -27.78
C ARG A 559 11.47 21.04 -26.52
N LEU A 560 12.45 21.91 -26.30
CA LEU A 560 13.31 21.86 -25.10
C LEU A 560 12.50 22.20 -23.84
N SER A 561 11.70 23.27 -23.89
CA SER A 561 10.80 23.66 -22.80
C SER A 561 9.83 22.53 -22.41
N ARG A 562 9.24 21.85 -23.41
CA ARG A 562 8.43 20.66 -23.18
C ARG A 562 9.15 19.61 -22.34
N TRP A 563 10.40 19.28 -22.67
CA TRP A 563 11.17 18.29 -21.93
C TRP A 563 11.47 18.76 -20.50
N VAL A 564 11.90 20.00 -20.33
CA VAL A 564 12.19 20.59 -19.00
C VAL A 564 10.94 20.54 -18.11
N VAL A 565 9.80 21.05 -18.58
CA VAL A 565 8.55 21.08 -17.80
C VAL A 565 8.03 19.68 -17.51
N THR A 566 8.17 18.73 -18.45
CA THR A 566 7.74 17.33 -18.23
C THR A 566 8.59 16.64 -17.16
N PHE A 567 9.91 16.89 -17.14
CA PHE A 567 10.83 16.23 -16.20
C PHE A 567 10.94 16.94 -14.84
N LEU A 568 10.60 18.23 -14.75
CA LEU A 568 10.76 19.00 -13.53
C LEU A 568 10.04 18.38 -12.31
N PRO A 569 8.76 17.95 -12.39
CA PRO A 569 8.09 17.30 -11.26
C PRO A 569 8.75 15.98 -10.84
N VAL A 570 9.25 15.21 -11.81
CA VAL A 570 9.93 13.93 -11.56
C VAL A 570 11.29 14.17 -10.89
N GLY A 571 12.05 15.15 -11.38
CA GLY A 571 13.31 15.58 -10.76
C GLY A 571 13.10 16.09 -9.34
N LEU A 572 12.08 16.93 -9.12
CA LEU A 572 11.73 17.42 -7.79
C LEU A 572 11.34 16.28 -6.85
N LEU A 573 10.55 15.32 -7.32
CA LEU A 573 10.16 14.13 -6.54
C LEU A 573 11.39 13.29 -6.14
N LEU A 574 12.34 13.10 -7.05
CA LEU A 574 13.59 12.38 -6.75
C LEU A 574 14.45 13.14 -5.73
N VAL A 575 14.62 14.45 -5.91
CA VAL A 575 15.41 15.30 -5.00
C VAL A 575 14.78 15.32 -3.61
N ILE A 576 13.47 15.53 -3.50
CA ILE A 576 12.76 15.50 -2.20
C ILE A 576 12.84 14.10 -1.58
N SER A 577 12.71 13.04 -2.37
CA SER A 577 12.86 11.67 -1.87
C SER A 577 14.27 11.37 -1.35
N ALA A 578 15.30 11.98 -1.92
CA ALA A 578 16.68 11.82 -1.46
C ALA A 578 16.97 12.65 -0.20
N LEU A 579 16.49 13.90 -0.16
CA LEU A 579 16.71 14.82 0.96
C LEU A 579 15.86 14.51 2.20
N ASN A 580 14.60 14.09 2.02
CA ASN A 580 13.65 13.83 3.10
C ASN A 580 12.86 12.51 2.89
N PRO A 581 13.49 11.34 3.11
CA PRO A 581 12.85 10.04 2.87
C PRO A 581 11.58 9.81 3.72
N THR A 582 11.58 10.35 4.95
CA THR A 582 10.45 10.21 5.89
C THR A 582 9.20 10.94 5.41
N TYR A 583 9.37 12.09 4.73
CA TYR A 583 8.25 12.85 4.15
C TYR A 583 7.63 12.11 2.96
N MET A 584 8.44 11.44 2.14
CA MET A 584 7.98 10.74 0.94
C MET A 584 7.39 9.36 1.20
N LYS A 585 7.75 8.70 2.31
CA LYS A 585 7.35 7.33 2.64
C LYS A 585 5.83 7.07 2.51
N PRO A 586 4.93 7.95 3.00
CA PRO A 586 3.49 7.74 2.87
C PRO A 586 2.99 7.69 1.42
N LEU A 587 3.67 8.37 0.49
CA LEU A 587 3.27 8.42 -0.93
C LEU A 587 3.39 7.05 -1.60
N PHE A 588 4.36 6.23 -1.17
CA PHE A 588 4.61 4.89 -1.73
C PHE A 588 3.90 3.76 -0.96
N THR A 589 3.68 3.94 0.34
CA THR A 589 3.11 2.89 1.21
C THR A 589 1.59 2.91 1.29
N HIS A 590 0.96 4.09 1.30
CA HIS A 590 -0.50 4.20 1.40
C HIS A 590 -1.18 4.19 0.03
N THR A 591 -2.38 3.60 -0.04
CA THR A 591 -3.19 3.52 -1.27
C THR A 591 -3.53 4.91 -1.82
N SER A 592 -3.84 5.88 -0.97
CA SER A 592 -4.11 7.27 -1.38
C SER A 592 -2.89 7.91 -2.05
N GLY A 593 -1.68 7.67 -1.53
CA GLY A 593 -0.44 8.16 -2.12
C GLY A 593 -0.17 7.59 -3.52
N ARG A 594 -0.43 6.30 -3.71
CA ARG A 594 -0.30 5.64 -5.02
C ARG A 594 -1.31 6.18 -6.04
N ILE A 595 -2.53 6.49 -5.61
CA ILE A 595 -3.54 7.13 -6.47
C ILE A 595 -3.08 8.53 -6.88
N MET A 596 -2.57 9.34 -5.95
CA MET A 596 -2.05 10.68 -6.28
C MET A 596 -0.86 10.61 -7.25
N LEU A 597 0.04 9.64 -7.10
CA LEU A 597 1.11 9.39 -8.07
C LEU A 597 0.57 9.04 -9.45
N ALA A 598 -0.41 8.14 -9.53
CA ALA A 598 -1.02 7.75 -10.79
C ALA A 598 -1.68 8.96 -11.49
N VAL A 599 -2.45 9.77 -10.75
CA VAL A 599 -3.06 11.00 -11.26
C VAL A 599 -1.99 12.00 -11.74
N GLY A 600 -0.92 12.18 -10.96
CA GLY A 600 0.20 13.04 -11.32
C GLY A 600 0.87 12.62 -12.63
N VAL A 601 1.12 11.32 -12.81
CA VAL A 601 1.67 10.78 -14.07
C VAL A 601 0.72 11.04 -15.23
N ILE A 602 -0.57 10.81 -15.06
CA ILE A 602 -1.58 11.07 -16.11
C ILE A 602 -1.59 12.56 -16.51
N MET A 603 -1.56 13.48 -15.53
CA MET A 603 -1.51 14.92 -15.80
C MET A 603 -0.21 15.31 -16.53
N ILE A 604 0.94 14.80 -16.11
CA ILE A 604 2.24 15.08 -16.76
C ILE A 604 2.21 14.59 -18.21
N VAL A 605 1.76 13.36 -18.45
CA VAL A 605 1.67 12.78 -19.81
C VAL A 605 0.71 13.60 -20.66
N SER A 606 -0.48 13.93 -20.15
CA SER A 606 -1.47 14.75 -20.85
C SER A 606 -0.92 16.13 -21.22
N GLY A 607 -0.35 16.86 -20.25
CA GLY A 607 0.26 18.17 -20.49
C GLY A 607 1.40 18.11 -21.51
N SER A 608 2.25 17.08 -21.40
CA SER A 608 3.31 16.82 -22.38
C SER A 608 2.71 16.60 -23.78
N LEU A 609 1.65 15.79 -23.94
CA LEU A 609 1.00 15.56 -25.23
C LEU A 609 0.41 16.85 -25.83
N VAL A 610 -0.21 17.70 -25.02
CA VAL A 610 -0.73 19.01 -25.47
C VAL A 610 0.40 19.89 -26.00
N ILE A 611 1.50 20.02 -25.26
CA ILE A 611 2.67 20.79 -25.73
C ILE A 611 3.26 20.16 -27.02
N LYS A 612 3.17 18.83 -27.18
CA LYS A 612 3.62 18.15 -28.42
C LYS A 612 2.88 18.70 -29.62
N LYS A 613 1.56 18.79 -29.47
CA LYS A 613 0.64 19.17 -30.53
C LYS A 613 0.78 20.64 -30.88
N ILE A 614 1.09 21.50 -29.91
CA ILE A 614 1.32 22.94 -30.13
C ILE A 614 2.63 23.17 -30.91
N VAL A 615 3.69 22.40 -30.61
CA VAL A 615 5.01 22.58 -31.23
C VAL A 615 5.15 21.86 -32.58
N ASP A 616 4.27 20.90 -32.88
CA ASP A 616 4.28 20.15 -34.14
C ASP A 616 3.61 20.95 -35.27
N ILE A 617 4.42 21.75 -35.98
CA ILE A 617 3.99 22.53 -37.15
C ILE A 617 4.17 21.66 -38.40
N LYS A 618 3.07 21.36 -39.09
CA LYS A 618 3.10 20.65 -40.37
C LYS A 618 3.45 21.64 -41.49
N VAL A 619 4.44 21.29 -42.30
CA VAL A 619 4.87 22.00 -43.50
C VAL A 619 4.47 21.21 -44.73
#